data_AF-A0A7V9MIV3-F1
#
_entry.id   AF-A0A7V9MIV3-F1
#
_cell.length_a   1.000
_cell.length_b   1.000
_cell.length_c   1.000
_cell.angle_alpha   90.00
_cell.angle_beta   90.00
_cell.angle_gamma   90.00
#
_symmetry.space_group_name_H-M   'P 1'
#
loop_
_entity.id
_entity.type
_entity.pdbx_description
1 polymer ?
#
loop_
_entity_poly.entity_id
_entity_poly.type
_entity_poly.pdbx_seq_one_letter_code
_entity_poly.pdbx_strand_id
1 'polypeptide(L)'
;MTAQRARAYAEVVELLNDIPEDRLSEPERERVRTAADNLVLCRDLHADETARATIVDLESLARQLADKGWSEMRAGELVWAVIACAPVDPVIHRAAA
;
A
#
# COMPACT_ATOMS: atom_id res chain seq x y z
N MET A 1 11.76 1.53 -12.50
CA MET A 1 10.71 0.56 -12.12
C MET A 1 11.25 -0.85 -12.35
N THR A 2 11.09 -1.77 -11.39
CA THR A 2 11.56 -3.17 -11.50
C THR A 2 10.40 -4.11 -11.78
N ALA A 3 10.67 -5.32 -12.28
CA ALA A 3 9.64 -6.33 -12.53
C ALA A 3 8.86 -6.71 -11.25
N GLN A 4 9.56 -6.78 -10.10
CA GLN A 4 8.95 -7.03 -8.80
C GLN A 4 7.93 -5.94 -8.43
N ARG A 5 8.27 -4.67 -8.65
CA ARG A 5 7.38 -3.54 -8.32
C ARG A 5 6.17 -3.46 -9.25
N ALA A 6 6.35 -3.77 -10.53
CA ALA A 6 5.25 -3.88 -11.48
C ALA A 6 4.29 -5.02 -11.10
N ARG A 7 4.81 -6.16 -10.63
CA ARG A 7 4.01 -7.26 -10.11
C ARG A 7 3.23 -6.88 -8.86
N ALA A 8 3.88 -6.25 -7.88
CA ALA A 8 3.21 -5.78 -6.67
C ALA A 8 2.07 -4.81 -6.99
N TYR A 9 2.28 -3.90 -7.94
CA TYR A 9 1.24 -2.99 -8.41
C TYR A 9 0.04 -3.74 -9.03
N ALA A 10 0.30 -4.77 -9.85
CA ALA A 10 -0.77 -5.60 -10.40
C ALA A 10 -1.55 -6.33 -9.29
N GLU A 11 -0.86 -6.87 -8.28
CA GLU A 11 -1.50 -7.52 -7.11
C GLU A 11 -2.38 -6.55 -6.31
N VAL A 12 -1.99 -5.26 -6.19
CA VAL A 12 -2.84 -4.23 -5.58
C VAL A 12 -4.11 -3.99 -6.39
N VAL A 13 -3.99 -3.87 -7.71
CA VAL A 13 -5.15 -3.66 -8.59
C VAL A 13 -6.12 -4.84 -8.51
N GLU A 14 -5.61 -6.07 -8.51
CA GLU A 14 -6.41 -7.28 -8.34
C GLU A 14 -7.10 -7.29 -6.98
N LEU A 15 -6.36 -7.02 -5.90
CA LEU A 15 -6.92 -6.96 -4.54
C LEU A 15 -8.06 -5.94 -4.43
N LEU A 16 -7.90 -4.76 -5.02
CA LEU A 16 -8.96 -3.75 -5.05
C LEU A 16 -10.20 -4.26 -5.79
N ASN A 17 -10.04 -4.96 -6.91
CA ASN A 17 -11.18 -5.52 -7.65
C ASN A 17 -11.91 -6.63 -6.88
N ASP A 18 -11.20 -7.37 -6.02
CA ASP A 18 -11.78 -8.46 -5.22
C ASP A 18 -12.48 -7.99 -3.95
N ILE A 19 -12.11 -6.81 -3.42
CA ILE A 19 -12.81 -6.20 -2.29
C ILE A 19 -14.15 -5.65 -2.81
N PRO A 20 -15.29 -5.87 -2.12
CA PRO A 20 -16.55 -5.26 -2.53
C PRO A 20 -16.67 -3.78 -2.11
N GLU A 21 -17.48 -3.01 -2.83
CA GLU A 21 -17.61 -1.54 -2.65
C GLU A 21 -18.18 -1.13 -1.27
N ASP A 22 -18.95 -2.01 -0.63
CA ASP A 22 -19.49 -1.79 0.72
C ASP A 22 -18.42 -1.89 1.81
N ARG A 23 -17.30 -2.59 1.53
CA ARG A 23 -16.17 -2.76 2.43
C ARG A 23 -15.09 -1.70 2.24
N LEU A 24 -14.91 -1.24 1.02
CA LEU A 24 -13.96 -0.19 0.66
C LEU A 24 -14.63 0.76 -0.34
N SER A 25 -14.91 1.98 0.12
CA SER A 25 -15.58 3.00 -0.69
C SER A 25 -14.68 3.50 -1.82
N GLU A 26 -15.26 4.10 -2.85
CA GLU A 26 -14.47 4.63 -3.99
C GLU A 26 -13.39 5.65 -3.58
N PRO A 27 -13.62 6.60 -2.66
CA PRO A 27 -12.56 7.47 -2.18
C PRO A 27 -11.39 6.72 -1.50
N GLU A 28 -11.68 5.61 -0.81
CA GLU A 28 -10.64 4.79 -0.18
C GLU A 28 -9.87 3.97 -1.21
N ARG A 29 -10.57 3.44 -2.24
CA ARG A 29 -9.93 2.78 -3.38
C ARG A 29 -8.99 3.73 -4.10
N GLU A 30 -9.44 4.94 -4.37
CA GLU A 30 -8.62 5.95 -5.04
C GLU A 30 -7.39 6.34 -4.21
N ARG A 31 -7.55 6.43 -2.89
CA ARG A 31 -6.44 6.64 -1.97
C ARG A 31 -5.42 5.50 -2.04
N VAL A 32 -5.87 4.25 -2.09
CA VAL A 32 -4.98 3.08 -2.26
C VAL A 32 -4.27 3.10 -3.61
N ARG A 33 -4.99 3.40 -4.71
CA ARG A 33 -4.38 3.49 -6.06
C ARG A 33 -3.33 4.58 -6.13
N THR A 34 -3.66 5.79 -5.65
CA THR A 34 -2.73 6.92 -5.57
C THR A 34 -1.49 6.55 -4.77
N ALA A 35 -1.67 5.84 -3.66
CA ALA A 35 -0.56 5.39 -2.85
C ALA A 35 0.34 4.39 -3.60
N ALA A 36 -0.25 3.41 -4.28
CA ALA A 36 0.48 2.44 -5.10
C ALA A 36 1.23 3.13 -6.25
N ASP A 37 0.62 4.11 -6.91
CA ASP A 37 1.24 4.92 -7.97
C ASP A 37 2.45 5.71 -7.46
N ASN A 38 2.29 6.41 -6.34
CA ASN A 38 3.39 7.15 -5.72
C ASN A 38 4.55 6.21 -5.38
N LEU A 39 4.25 5.05 -4.80
CA LEU A 39 5.27 4.09 -4.39
C LEU A 39 5.90 3.36 -5.58
N VAL A 40 5.17 3.00 -6.64
CA VAL A 40 5.70 2.30 -7.84
C VAL A 40 6.52 3.21 -8.76
N LEU A 41 6.31 4.52 -8.69
CA LEU A 41 7.08 5.52 -9.42
C LEU A 41 8.28 6.07 -8.63
N CYS A 42 8.25 5.95 -7.29
CA CYS A 42 9.34 6.38 -6.42
C CYS A 42 10.68 5.71 -6.77
N ARG A 43 11.77 6.49 -6.80
CA ARG A 43 13.12 5.96 -7.09
C ARG A 43 13.95 5.72 -5.84
N ASP A 44 13.74 6.56 -4.82
CA ASP A 44 14.47 6.54 -3.56
C ASP A 44 13.53 7.05 -2.46
N LEU A 45 13.20 6.17 -1.51
CA LEU A 45 12.26 6.47 -0.43
C LEU A 45 12.84 7.50 0.56
N HIS A 46 14.16 7.60 0.69
CA HIS A 46 14.78 8.59 1.58
C HIS A 46 14.69 10.01 1.01
N ALA A 47 14.84 10.14 -0.31
CA ALA A 47 14.80 11.43 -1.00
C ALA A 47 13.36 11.90 -1.32
N ASP A 48 12.40 10.98 -1.36
CA ASP A 48 11.02 11.27 -1.77
C ASP A 48 10.10 11.47 -0.55
N GLU A 49 9.82 12.72 -0.22
CA GLU A 49 8.90 13.09 0.86
C GLU A 49 7.46 12.64 0.59
N THR A 50 7.01 12.70 -0.66
CA THR A 50 5.66 12.26 -1.05
C THR A 50 5.48 10.77 -0.84
N ALA A 51 6.48 9.96 -1.19
CA ALA A 51 6.45 8.52 -0.95
C ALA A 51 6.44 8.19 0.56
N ARG A 52 7.19 8.93 1.39
CA ARG A 52 7.15 8.75 2.85
C ARG A 52 5.80 9.17 3.45
N ALA A 53 5.26 10.31 3.04
CA ALA A 53 3.93 10.75 3.46
C ALA A 53 2.85 9.75 3.06
N THR A 54 2.98 9.13 1.88
CA THR A 54 2.09 8.07 1.39
C THR A 54 2.07 6.85 2.33
N ILE A 55 3.22 6.45 2.89
CA ILE A 55 3.27 5.32 3.85
C ILE A 55 2.53 5.66 5.14
N VAL A 56 2.73 6.87 5.69
CA VAL A 56 2.01 7.34 6.88
C VAL A 56 0.49 7.43 6.63
N ASP A 57 0.12 7.83 5.42
CA ASP A 57 -1.27 7.89 4.99
C ASP A 57 -1.92 6.48 4.94
N LEU A 58 -1.19 5.47 4.44
CA LEU A 58 -1.64 4.07 4.43
C LEU A 58 -1.83 3.49 5.84
N GLU A 59 -0.92 3.79 6.78
CA GLU A 59 -1.09 3.39 8.19
C GLU A 59 -2.33 4.05 8.83
N SER A 60 -2.64 5.28 8.42
CA SER A 60 -3.84 5.97 8.85
C SER A 60 -5.10 5.35 8.23
N LEU A 61 -5.05 4.95 6.96
CA LEU A 61 -6.13 4.20 6.31
C LEU A 61 -6.37 2.86 7.01
N ALA A 62 -5.33 2.08 7.32
CA ALA A 62 -5.49 0.78 7.99
C ALA A 62 -6.21 0.90 9.35
N ARG A 63 -5.88 1.94 10.13
CA ARG A 63 -6.60 2.25 11.38
C ARG A 63 -8.07 2.57 11.14
N GLN A 64 -8.36 3.41 10.14
CA GLN A 64 -9.74 3.74 9.77
C GLN A 64 -10.53 2.50 9.30
N LEU A 65 -9.89 1.57 8.59
CA LEU A 65 -10.51 0.32 8.17
C LEU A 65 -10.79 -0.60 9.37
N ALA A 66 -9.87 -0.67 10.34
CA ALA A 66 -10.08 -1.41 11.58
C ALA A 66 -11.29 -0.86 12.37
N ASP A 67 -11.44 0.46 12.45
CA ASP A 67 -12.61 1.12 13.06
C ASP A 67 -13.92 0.80 12.31
N LYS A 68 -13.84 0.51 11.01
CA LYS A 68 -14.97 0.05 10.17
C LYS A 68 -15.23 -1.46 10.25
N GLY A 69 -14.55 -2.16 11.16
CA GLY A 69 -14.74 -3.59 11.38
C GLY A 69 -13.97 -4.49 10.41
N TRP A 70 -12.94 -3.98 9.74
CA TRP A 70 -11.94 -4.84 9.10
C TRP A 70 -11.14 -5.59 10.16
N SER A 71 -10.76 -6.84 9.86
CA SER A 71 -9.76 -7.50 10.70
C SER A 71 -8.40 -6.84 10.49
N GLU A 72 -7.60 -6.75 11.55
CA GLU A 72 -6.22 -6.22 11.50
C GLU A 72 -5.40 -6.94 10.43
N MET A 73 -5.59 -8.26 10.28
CA MET A 73 -4.95 -9.06 9.24
C MET A 73 -5.29 -8.55 7.83
N ARG A 74 -6.57 -8.33 7.52
CA ARG A 74 -6.99 -7.86 6.18
C ARG A 74 -6.55 -6.43 5.89
N ALA A 75 -6.61 -5.55 6.89
CA ALA A 75 -6.11 -4.19 6.74
C ALA A 75 -4.58 -4.19 6.54
N GLY A 76 -3.86 -5.05 7.26
CA GLY A 76 -2.43 -5.26 7.12
C GLY A 76 -2.03 -5.81 5.75
N GLU A 77 -2.74 -6.81 5.23
CA GLU A 77 -2.53 -7.36 3.88
C GLU A 77 -2.64 -6.27 2.80
N LEU A 78 -3.64 -5.41 2.89
CA LEU A 78 -3.80 -4.28 1.97
C LEU A 78 -2.62 -3.31 2.03
N VAL A 79 -2.19 -2.94 3.24
CA VAL A 79 -1.02 -2.05 3.40
C VAL A 79 0.24 -2.70 2.86
N TRP A 80 0.48 -3.98 3.16
CA TRP A 80 1.67 -4.70 2.71
C TRP A 80 1.73 -4.81 1.18
N ALA A 81 0.59 -5.07 0.53
CA ALA A 81 0.51 -5.11 -0.93
C ALA A 81 0.94 -3.77 -1.55
N VAL A 82 0.48 -2.66 -0.96
CA VAL A 82 0.84 -1.31 -1.44
C VAL A 82 2.30 -0.98 -1.13
N ILE A 83 2.81 -1.29 0.06
CA ILE A 83 4.22 -1.08 0.44
C ILE A 83 5.17 -1.86 -0.49
N ALA A 84 4.78 -3.04 -0.96
CA ALA A 84 5.58 -3.83 -1.89
C ALA A 84 5.81 -3.13 -3.26
N CYS A 85 5.05 -2.08 -3.57
CA CYS A 85 5.29 -1.23 -4.74
C CYS A 85 6.50 -0.29 -4.57
N ALA A 86 6.91 -0.01 -3.34
CA ALA A 86 8.04 0.85 -3.02
C ALA A 86 9.38 0.25 -3.48
N PRO A 87 10.40 1.08 -3.73
CA PRO A 87 11.77 0.55 -3.87
C PRO A 87 12.15 -0.23 -2.61
N VAL A 88 12.68 -1.44 -2.81
CA VAL A 88 13.17 -2.28 -1.71
C VAL A 88 14.41 -1.58 -1.14
N ASP A 89 14.24 -0.96 0.01
CA ASP A 89 15.39 -0.50 0.78
C ASP A 89 16.05 -1.73 1.40
N PRO A 90 17.36 -1.99 1.17
CA PRO A 90 18.06 -3.10 1.80
C PRO A 90 17.97 -3.10 3.34
N VAL A 91 17.55 -2.00 3.98
CA VAL A 91 17.35 -1.92 5.44
C VAL A 91 16.00 -2.50 5.92
N ILE A 92 14.95 -2.51 5.09
CA ILE A 92 13.60 -2.92 5.52
C ILE A 92 13.46 -4.46 5.67
N HIS A 93 14.41 -5.24 5.16
CA HIS A 93 14.39 -6.71 5.28
C HIS A 93 14.82 -7.28 6.66
N ARG A 94 15.10 -6.45 7.68
CA ARG A 94 15.67 -6.93 8.96
C ARG A 94 14.71 -7.04 10.14
N ALA A 95 13.40 -7.07 9.91
CA ALA A 95 12.39 -7.22 10.97
C ALA A 95 11.49 -8.46 10.82
N ALA A 96 11.95 -9.50 10.11
CA ALA A 96 11.26 -10.79 10.02
C ALA A 96 12.24 -11.97 10.16
N ALA A 97 13.07 -11.95 11.21
CA ALA A 97 13.90 -13.07 11.64
C ALA A 97 13.70 -13.33 13.14
#